data_AF-A0A1G5ZRV9-F1
#
_entry.id   AF-A0A1G5ZRV9-F1
#
_cell.length_a   1.000
_cell.length_b   1.000
_cell.length_c   1.000
_cell.angle_alpha   90.00
_cell.angle_beta   90.00
_cell.angle_gamma   90.00
#
_symmetry.space_group_name_H-M   'P 1'
#
loop_
_entity.id
_entity.type
_entity.pdbx_description
1 polymer ?
#
loop_
_entity_poly.entity_id
_entity_poly.type
_entity_poly.pdbx_seq_one_letter_code
_entity_poly.pdbx_strand_id
1 'polypeptide(L)'
;MFRIQQYNFLLAVCLAVSMGFATCHAQSEELEQIQAEWAKQMAGSIGNPPERGSVNFDALNPKERLETTGAELNRYLSLLVTDVDTVSAITFSQVMDQLAKQSGDPLFGKEMLFHQWWDTQNQQPGLLKGPHCDAVPPQDKLGHFAYDCPRLEEGAQATDQEVFSDENVAPPNNLSAYSAIAFSNRFDLLSPGRKVGNGKARFRDCGEYRIIFARNSGKTVPPSLSPDGNLHEGDIFNRNLISFEFRIRNPNPKRENSNVVMPEGCLPILKFWGSLSETSSAKIRGERLRDFFLNGNMKAPSGRSFGRLPSKVVNIRNISFDSGQIRTNQFINKVQVKPEIPPHDYTPGTPGSINIDPNNWVLREFRTLIVGRRVLIVPDTTKSNPDVSLLKPGVAGTAPDPRLPPLIDAIGAQTTGLLGGGKFDHISDINSITFSLPKTSSNAYQSVSGSPVPCVGPSKCNKEPDNLLAAFAGNVNVATDLQDYLTSVEAPAAITANNVVDRLRTQTCAGCHQLSDTKEGPVGFDDEDGLGGGARWPTKACGDYGPSCTLPSFLISDKTKLHPPMQFTQVSELVLTPSVADDGKGWRYAISSTVECMLDFRENFMRRAIGLPPTAADNCPK
;
A
#
# COMPACT_ATOMS: atom_id res chain seq x y z
N MET A 1 25.82 -11.47 28.17
CA MET A 1 25.68 -12.95 28.28
C MET A 1 24.97 -13.56 27.06
N PHE A 2 23.83 -13.03 26.58
CA PHE A 2 23.16 -13.55 25.36
C PHE A 2 23.98 -13.47 24.05
N ARG A 3 24.79 -12.41 23.84
CA ARG A 3 25.73 -12.36 22.69
C ARG A 3 26.72 -13.54 22.67
N ILE A 4 27.12 -14.07 23.82
CA ILE A 4 28.13 -15.15 23.89
C ILE A 4 27.51 -16.50 23.47
N GLN A 5 26.21 -16.72 23.70
CA GLN A 5 25.54 -17.97 23.31
C GLN A 5 25.24 -18.06 21.81
N GLN A 6 24.90 -16.96 21.14
CA GLN A 6 24.70 -16.95 19.68
C GLN A 6 26.02 -17.21 18.92
N TYR A 7 27.13 -16.63 19.39
CA TYR A 7 28.46 -16.93 18.85
C TYR A 7 28.82 -18.41 18.99
N ASN A 8 28.50 -19.04 20.12
CA ASN A 8 28.84 -20.45 20.36
C ASN A 8 28.04 -21.44 19.50
N PHE A 9 26.79 -21.13 19.14
CA PHE A 9 25.98 -22.00 18.27
C PHE A 9 26.45 -21.94 16.80
N LEU A 10 26.76 -20.74 16.30
CA LEU A 10 27.40 -20.58 14.98
C LEU A 10 28.79 -21.24 14.96
N LEU A 11 29.60 -21.08 16.01
CA LEU A 11 30.91 -21.74 16.11
C LEU A 11 30.81 -23.27 16.13
N ALA A 12 29.80 -23.83 16.79
CA ALA A 12 29.60 -25.28 16.90
C ALA A 12 29.16 -25.93 15.58
N VAL A 13 28.31 -25.25 14.80
CA VAL A 13 27.97 -25.68 13.43
C VAL A 13 29.18 -25.53 12.48
N CYS A 14 30.03 -24.53 12.71
CA CYS A 14 31.25 -24.29 11.93
C CYS A 14 32.39 -25.30 12.19
N LEU A 15 32.47 -25.85 13.41
CA LEU A 15 33.54 -26.79 13.81
C LEU A 15 33.46 -28.16 13.11
N ALA A 16 32.33 -28.51 12.49
CA ALA A 16 32.14 -29.80 11.82
C ALA A 16 32.69 -29.85 10.38
N VAL A 17 33.09 -28.72 9.77
CA VAL A 17 33.58 -28.67 8.39
C VAL A 17 34.83 -27.77 8.32
N SER A 18 36.01 -28.37 8.32
CA SER A 18 37.31 -27.69 8.40
C SER A 18 37.66 -26.75 7.23
N MET A 19 36.79 -26.63 6.22
CA MET A 19 36.94 -25.66 5.10
C MET A 19 36.00 -24.43 5.20
N GLY A 20 35.19 -24.29 6.27
CA GLY A 20 34.13 -23.26 6.36
C GLY A 20 34.44 -21.97 7.13
N PHE A 21 35.59 -21.86 7.81
CA PHE A 21 35.83 -20.72 8.72
C PHE A 21 35.94 -19.35 8.01
N ALA A 22 36.58 -19.31 6.83
CA ALA A 22 36.74 -18.05 6.07
C ALA A 22 35.41 -17.55 5.47
N THR A 23 34.55 -18.47 5.03
CA THR A 23 33.25 -18.13 4.42
C THR A 23 32.23 -17.67 5.47
N CYS A 24 32.24 -18.25 6.67
CA CYS A 24 31.34 -17.84 7.75
C CYS A 24 31.70 -16.46 8.32
N HIS A 25 33.00 -16.15 8.45
CA HIS A 25 33.41 -14.82 8.90
C HIS A 25 32.98 -13.72 7.93
N ALA A 26 33.18 -13.93 6.62
CA ALA A 26 32.75 -13.00 5.59
C ALA A 26 31.23 -12.76 5.57
N GLN A 27 30.42 -13.81 5.81
CA GLN A 27 28.96 -13.66 5.92
C GLN A 27 28.53 -12.84 7.14
N SER A 28 29.20 -13.01 8.28
CA SER A 28 28.89 -12.21 9.49
C SER A 28 29.23 -10.73 9.30
N GLU A 29 30.38 -10.41 8.72
CA GLU A 29 30.77 -9.02 8.44
C GLU A 29 29.82 -8.36 7.45
N GLU A 30 29.38 -9.10 6.42
CA GLU A 30 28.41 -8.60 5.45
C GLU A 30 27.06 -8.30 6.11
N LEU A 31 26.56 -9.18 6.99
CA LEU A 31 25.30 -8.95 7.70
C LEU A 31 25.39 -7.73 8.62
N GLU A 32 26.50 -7.56 9.35
CA GLU A 32 26.73 -6.37 10.18
C GLU A 32 26.78 -5.09 9.34
N GLN A 33 27.43 -5.13 8.17
CA GLN A 33 27.44 -4.00 7.25
C GLN A 33 26.04 -3.66 6.72
N ILE A 34 25.25 -4.68 6.38
CA ILE A 34 23.85 -4.51 5.94
C ILE A 34 23.03 -3.85 7.04
N GLN A 35 23.12 -4.35 8.28
CA GLN A 35 22.41 -3.80 9.42
C GLN A 35 22.82 -2.36 9.71
N ALA A 36 24.12 -2.06 9.65
CA ALA A 36 24.64 -0.71 9.88
C ALA A 36 24.16 0.28 8.81
N GLU A 37 24.22 -0.09 7.53
CA GLU A 37 23.76 0.78 6.44
C GLU A 37 22.23 0.92 6.45
N TRP A 38 21.49 -0.14 6.77
CA TRP A 38 20.03 -0.06 6.96
C TRP A 38 19.67 0.90 8.09
N ALA A 39 20.26 0.76 9.28
CA ALA A 39 20.02 1.65 10.42
C ALA A 39 20.36 3.11 10.09
N LYS A 40 21.47 3.33 9.38
CA LYS A 40 21.89 4.66 8.92
C LYS A 40 20.91 5.28 7.92
N GLN A 41 20.39 4.50 6.97
CA GLN A 41 19.41 4.99 5.98
C GLN A 41 18.06 5.27 6.63
N MET A 42 17.63 4.44 7.57
CA MET A 42 16.46 4.68 8.41
C MET A 42 16.59 6.01 9.18
N ALA A 43 17.74 6.25 9.81
CA ALA A 43 18.01 7.50 10.52
C ALA A 43 18.09 8.73 9.59
N GLY A 44 18.64 8.55 8.39
CA GLY A 44 18.81 9.61 7.39
C GLY A 44 17.54 9.95 6.61
N SER A 45 16.54 9.08 6.62
CA SER A 45 15.38 9.26 5.77
C SER A 45 14.63 10.56 6.05
N ILE A 46 14.22 11.29 5.01
CA ILE A 46 13.45 12.55 5.03
C ILE A 46 12.01 12.31 5.55
N GLY A 47 11.61 11.05 5.80
CA GLY A 47 10.26 10.67 6.17
C GLY A 47 9.48 10.29 4.91
N ASN A 48 8.41 9.51 5.09
CA ASN A 48 7.59 9.12 3.96
C ASN A 48 6.74 10.32 3.54
N PRO A 49 6.68 10.61 2.23
CA PRO A 49 5.67 11.50 1.73
C PRO A 49 4.27 10.96 2.05
N PRO A 50 3.29 11.84 2.30
CA PRO A 50 1.94 11.42 2.65
C PRO A 50 1.32 10.55 1.55
N GLU A 51 0.45 9.62 1.95
CA GLU A 51 -0.35 8.76 1.07
C GLU A 51 -1.53 9.49 0.41
N ARG A 52 -1.68 10.78 0.74
CA ARG A 52 -2.61 11.74 0.14
C ARG A 52 -1.88 12.97 -0.35
N GLY A 53 -2.46 13.58 -1.38
CA GLY A 53 -1.86 14.71 -2.09
C GLY A 53 -1.71 15.93 -1.19
N SER A 54 -0.49 16.35 -0.92
CA SER A 54 -0.21 17.57 -0.16
C SER A 54 -0.20 18.84 -1.02
N VAL A 55 -0.47 18.70 -2.32
CA VAL A 55 -0.69 19.80 -3.24
C VAL A 55 -2.19 19.97 -3.43
N ASN A 56 -2.73 21.10 -2.96
CA ASN A 56 -4.15 21.40 -3.09
C ASN A 56 -4.54 21.56 -4.57
N PHE A 57 -5.72 21.06 -4.92
CA PHE A 57 -6.38 21.25 -6.21
C PHE A 57 -6.30 22.70 -6.71
N ASP A 58 -6.58 23.67 -5.84
CA ASP A 58 -6.61 25.10 -6.18
C ASP A 58 -5.25 25.70 -6.48
N ALA A 59 -4.19 25.02 -6.04
CA ALA A 59 -2.84 25.47 -6.27
C ALA A 59 -2.39 25.20 -7.71
N LEU A 60 -2.95 24.20 -8.40
CA LEU A 60 -2.62 23.89 -9.79
C LEU A 60 -3.11 24.99 -10.73
N ASN A 61 -2.16 25.72 -11.35
CA ASN A 61 -2.44 26.71 -12.38
C ASN A 61 -1.69 26.33 -13.68
N PRO A 62 -2.34 25.63 -14.62
CA PRO A 62 -1.73 25.33 -15.91
C PRO A 62 -1.55 26.64 -16.69
N LYS A 63 -0.29 27.06 -16.91
CA LYS A 63 0.03 28.23 -17.75
C LYS A 63 -0.37 28.05 -19.22
N GLU A 64 -0.46 26.80 -19.67
CA GLU A 64 -0.87 26.44 -21.02
C GLU A 64 -1.93 25.34 -20.90
N ARG A 65 -3.07 25.54 -21.58
CA ARG A 65 -3.98 24.44 -21.88
C ARG A 65 -3.16 23.45 -22.69
N LEU A 66 -3.00 22.22 -22.20
CA LEU A 66 -2.32 21.25 -23.03
C LEU A 66 -3.16 21.05 -24.29
N GLU A 67 -2.50 21.06 -25.45
CA GLU A 67 -3.07 20.48 -26.66
C GLU A 67 -3.29 18.99 -26.41
N THR A 68 -4.38 18.68 -25.69
CA THR A 68 -4.99 17.38 -25.71
C THR A 68 -5.53 17.18 -27.12
N THR A 69 -5.44 15.96 -27.62
CA THR A 69 -5.83 15.60 -29.00
C THR A 69 -7.35 15.68 -29.25
N GLY A 70 -8.11 16.30 -28.34
CA GLY A 70 -9.57 16.33 -28.35
C GLY A 70 -10.24 15.12 -27.70
N ALA A 71 -9.48 14.06 -27.35
CA ALA A 71 -10.05 12.91 -26.64
C ALA A 71 -10.38 13.24 -25.18
N GLU A 72 -11.52 12.73 -24.72
CA GLU A 72 -11.92 12.82 -23.32
C GLU A 72 -11.02 11.94 -22.44
N LEU A 73 -10.61 12.47 -21.27
CA LEU A 73 -9.86 11.70 -20.30
C LEU A 73 -10.76 10.59 -19.73
N ASN A 74 -10.37 9.34 -19.94
CA ASN A 74 -11.00 8.18 -19.35
C ASN A 74 -10.13 7.68 -18.18
N ARG A 75 -10.65 7.84 -16.96
CA ARG A 75 -9.97 7.44 -15.72
C ARG A 75 -9.57 5.96 -15.67
N TYR A 76 -10.31 5.07 -16.33
CA TYR A 76 -10.02 3.63 -16.34
C TYR A 76 -8.91 3.25 -17.31
N LEU A 77 -8.58 4.15 -18.24
CA LEU A 77 -7.51 3.95 -19.21
C LEU A 77 -6.25 4.75 -18.88
N SER A 78 -6.37 5.78 -18.02
CA SER A 78 -5.32 6.79 -17.78
C SER A 78 -4.99 7.07 -16.31
N LEU A 79 -5.79 6.60 -15.34
CA LEU A 79 -5.54 6.84 -13.91
C LEU A 79 -5.41 5.56 -13.11
N LEU A 80 -6.38 4.66 -13.24
CA LEU A 80 -6.32 3.32 -12.66
C LEU A 80 -6.73 2.33 -13.74
N VAL A 81 -5.73 1.68 -14.31
CA VAL A 81 -5.86 0.78 -15.44
C VAL A 81 -5.90 -0.64 -14.95
N THR A 82 -7.06 -1.29 -15.10
CA THR A 82 -7.32 -2.66 -14.63
C THR A 82 -7.72 -3.62 -15.76
N ASP A 83 -7.67 -3.18 -17.02
CA ASP A 83 -7.95 -4.04 -18.18
C ASP A 83 -6.96 -5.20 -18.22
N VAL A 84 -7.46 -6.44 -18.21
CA VAL A 84 -6.66 -7.67 -18.08
C VAL A 84 -5.58 -7.74 -19.16
N ASP A 85 -5.94 -7.45 -20.42
CA ASP A 85 -5.02 -7.45 -21.55
C ASP A 85 -3.99 -6.32 -21.48
N THR A 86 -4.34 -5.19 -20.88
CA THR A 86 -3.38 -4.10 -20.67
C THR A 86 -2.36 -4.47 -19.60
N VAL A 87 -2.83 -4.95 -18.44
CA VAL A 87 -1.98 -5.18 -17.27
C VAL A 87 -1.06 -6.39 -17.43
N SER A 88 -1.50 -7.41 -18.18
CA SER A 88 -0.68 -8.60 -18.51
C SER A 88 0.59 -8.30 -19.33
N ALA A 89 0.72 -7.08 -19.86
CA ALA A 89 1.89 -6.66 -20.61
C ALA A 89 3.18 -6.54 -19.77
N ILE A 90 3.07 -6.46 -18.44
CA ILE A 90 4.21 -6.47 -17.51
C ILE A 90 4.06 -7.65 -16.54
N THR A 91 5.06 -8.51 -16.47
CA THR A 91 5.09 -9.64 -15.53
C THR A 91 5.84 -9.30 -14.25
N PHE A 92 5.59 -10.05 -13.17
CA PHE A 92 6.30 -9.85 -11.90
C PHE A 92 7.80 -10.16 -12.04
N SER A 93 8.14 -11.20 -12.81
CA SER A 93 9.51 -11.57 -13.16
C SER A 93 10.26 -10.45 -13.88
N GLN A 94 9.61 -9.70 -14.79
CA GLN A 94 10.22 -8.55 -15.46
C GLN A 94 10.56 -7.42 -14.49
N VAL A 95 9.66 -7.13 -13.55
CA VAL A 95 9.90 -6.11 -12.51
C VAL A 95 11.05 -6.54 -11.61
N MET A 96 11.02 -7.78 -11.09
CA MET A 96 12.06 -8.30 -10.21
C MET A 96 13.42 -8.42 -10.91
N ASP A 97 13.47 -8.88 -12.16
CA ASP A 97 14.70 -8.92 -12.96
C ASP A 97 15.26 -7.52 -13.17
N GLN A 98 14.40 -6.52 -13.43
CA GLN A 98 14.85 -5.16 -13.62
C GLN A 98 15.41 -4.55 -12.33
N LEU A 99 14.83 -4.85 -11.17
CA LEU A 99 15.37 -4.41 -9.87
C LEU A 99 16.69 -5.13 -9.55
N ALA A 100 16.74 -6.46 -9.71
CA ALA A 100 17.93 -7.27 -9.46
C ALA A 100 19.13 -6.84 -10.33
N LYS A 101 18.91 -6.55 -11.62
CA LYS A 101 19.95 -6.05 -12.54
C LYS A 101 20.60 -4.73 -12.11
N GLN A 102 19.94 -3.94 -11.27
CA GLN A 102 20.50 -2.67 -10.78
C GLN A 102 21.54 -2.85 -9.66
N SER A 103 21.70 -4.08 -9.16
CA SER A 103 22.81 -4.49 -8.29
C SER A 103 24.17 -4.38 -8.99
N GLY A 104 24.18 -4.59 -10.32
CA GLY A 104 25.41 -4.71 -11.11
C GLY A 104 26.14 -6.04 -10.90
N ASP A 105 25.57 -6.98 -10.15
CA ASP A 105 26.07 -8.34 -9.98
C ASP A 105 25.35 -9.28 -10.96
N PRO A 106 26.04 -9.86 -11.97
CA PRO A 106 25.42 -10.75 -12.95
C PRO A 106 24.92 -12.08 -12.35
N LEU A 107 25.38 -12.45 -11.15
CA LEU A 107 24.91 -13.65 -10.44
C LEU A 107 23.67 -13.37 -9.59
N PHE A 108 23.34 -12.09 -9.35
CA PHE A 108 22.20 -11.68 -8.54
C PHE A 108 20.93 -11.53 -9.41
N GLY A 109 20.11 -12.58 -9.43
CA GLY A 109 18.86 -12.65 -10.20
C GLY A 109 17.59 -12.32 -9.39
N LYS A 110 16.44 -12.30 -10.09
CA LYS A 110 15.11 -12.11 -9.48
C LYS A 110 14.78 -13.10 -8.36
N GLU A 111 15.19 -14.36 -8.50
CA GLU A 111 14.99 -15.42 -7.50
C GLU A 111 15.70 -15.08 -6.20
N MET A 112 16.98 -14.69 -6.28
CA MET A 112 17.75 -14.29 -5.11
C MET A 112 17.14 -13.07 -4.42
N LEU A 113 16.70 -12.06 -5.18
CA LEU A 113 16.05 -10.88 -4.62
C LEU A 113 14.71 -11.22 -3.95
N PHE A 114 13.89 -12.06 -4.58
CA PHE A 114 12.60 -12.47 -4.04
C PHE A 114 12.76 -13.34 -2.78
N HIS A 115 13.66 -14.32 -2.82
CA HIS A 115 13.95 -15.16 -1.67
C HIS A 115 14.54 -14.34 -0.53
N GLN A 116 15.45 -13.40 -0.80
CA GLN A 116 15.96 -12.47 0.20
C GLN A 116 14.84 -11.65 0.83
N TRP A 117 13.93 -11.11 0.02
CA TRP A 117 12.84 -10.29 0.50
C TRP A 117 11.91 -11.07 1.44
N TRP A 118 11.45 -12.25 1.05
CA TRP A 118 10.54 -13.03 1.90
C TRP A 118 11.23 -13.68 3.11
N ASP A 119 12.56 -13.86 3.07
CA ASP A 119 13.33 -14.29 4.26
C ASP A 119 13.28 -13.26 5.39
N THR A 120 12.93 -11.99 5.10
CA THR A 120 12.69 -10.95 6.12
C THR A 120 11.52 -11.27 7.06
N GLN A 121 10.69 -12.26 6.71
CA GLN A 121 9.57 -12.72 7.53
C GLN A 121 9.98 -13.87 8.49
N ASN A 122 11.16 -14.46 8.30
CA ASN A 122 11.70 -15.53 9.14
C ASN A 122 12.53 -14.95 10.30
N GLN A 123 12.62 -15.71 11.39
CA GLN A 123 13.58 -15.46 12.48
C GLN A 123 14.98 -15.91 12.09
N GLN A 124 16.01 -15.36 12.73
CA GLN A 124 17.38 -15.82 12.58
C GLN A 124 17.53 -17.31 12.96
N PRO A 125 18.37 -18.09 12.25
CA PRO A 125 19.26 -17.66 11.15
C PRO A 125 18.57 -17.56 9.78
N GLY A 126 17.28 -17.92 9.68
CA GLY A 126 16.52 -18.00 8.43
C GLY A 126 17.25 -18.73 7.30
N LEU A 127 17.18 -18.20 6.08
CA LEU A 127 17.95 -18.72 4.94
C LEU A 127 19.29 -17.99 4.73
N LEU A 128 19.66 -17.09 5.66
CA LEU A 128 20.85 -16.23 5.57
C LEU A 128 20.92 -15.43 4.26
N LYS A 129 19.75 -15.04 3.71
CA LYS A 129 19.68 -14.29 2.44
C LYS A 129 19.62 -12.79 2.64
N GLY A 130 19.37 -12.31 3.86
CA GLY A 130 19.28 -10.89 4.19
C GLY A 130 18.91 -10.63 5.65
N PRO A 131 18.35 -9.44 5.97
CA PRO A 131 17.83 -9.17 7.31
C PRO A 131 16.59 -10.03 7.61
N HIS A 132 16.43 -10.38 8.88
CA HIS A 132 15.34 -11.21 9.43
C HIS A 132 14.41 -10.36 10.31
N CYS A 133 13.22 -10.86 10.62
CA CYS A 133 12.22 -10.10 11.39
C CYS A 133 12.65 -9.79 12.84
N ASP A 134 13.63 -10.52 13.37
CA ASP A 134 14.22 -10.38 14.71
C ASP A 134 15.64 -9.81 14.67
N ALA A 135 16.10 -9.30 13.51
CA ALA A 135 17.46 -8.82 13.34
C ALA A 135 17.76 -7.49 14.06
N VAL A 136 16.74 -6.76 14.51
CA VAL A 136 16.88 -5.51 15.26
C VAL A 136 16.42 -5.75 16.69
N PRO A 137 17.27 -5.52 17.71
CA PRO A 137 16.85 -5.64 19.10
C PRO A 137 15.80 -4.59 19.51
N PRO A 138 14.84 -4.94 20.39
CA PRO A 138 14.61 -6.26 20.98
C PRO A 138 13.91 -7.25 20.01
N GLN A 139 14.18 -8.55 20.21
CA GLN A 139 13.68 -9.67 19.40
C GLN A 139 12.17 -9.82 19.55
N ASP A 140 11.38 -9.23 18.63
CA ASP A 140 9.91 -9.10 18.61
C ASP A 140 9.44 -7.66 18.33
N LYS A 141 10.38 -6.70 18.30
CA LYS A 141 10.09 -5.32 17.94
C LYS A 141 10.92 -4.85 16.79
N LEU A 142 10.31 -4.02 15.98
CA LEU A 142 10.99 -3.22 14.99
C LEU A 142 10.71 -1.75 15.36
N GLY A 143 11.77 -0.96 15.58
CA GLY A 143 11.71 0.41 16.10
C GLY A 143 10.76 0.60 17.30
N HIS A 144 10.81 -0.31 18.27
CA HIS A 144 10.02 -0.32 19.51
C HIS A 144 8.52 -0.64 19.36
N PHE A 145 8.03 -0.93 18.17
CA PHE A 145 6.67 -1.44 17.94
C PHE A 145 6.69 -2.95 17.82
N ALA A 146 5.64 -3.62 18.31
CA ALA A 146 5.51 -5.05 18.17
C ALA A 146 5.46 -5.44 16.69
N TYR A 147 6.15 -6.52 16.35
CA TYR A 147 6.30 -7.00 14.99
C TYR A 147 6.14 -8.52 14.95
N ASP A 148 5.23 -9.02 14.11
CA ASP A 148 4.94 -10.45 14.05
C ASP A 148 6.13 -11.20 13.46
N CYS A 149 6.77 -12.05 14.26
CA CYS A 149 8.01 -12.72 13.92
C CYS A 149 8.14 -14.08 14.65
N PRO A 150 8.30 -15.21 13.94
CA PRO A 150 8.27 -15.33 12.49
C PRO A 150 6.84 -15.29 11.95
N ARG A 151 6.72 -15.04 10.66
CA ARG A 151 5.51 -15.32 9.89
C ARG A 151 5.80 -16.49 8.97
N LEU A 152 5.47 -17.71 9.43
CA LEU A 152 5.96 -18.95 8.84
C LEU A 152 5.48 -19.15 7.41
N GLU A 153 4.23 -18.83 7.13
CA GLU A 153 3.58 -19.02 5.84
C GLU A 153 4.05 -17.99 4.81
N GLU A 154 4.18 -16.72 5.20
CA GLU A 154 4.81 -15.69 4.38
C GLU A 154 6.30 -15.97 4.18
N GLY A 155 7.02 -16.36 5.23
CA GLY A 155 8.43 -16.72 5.20
C GLY A 155 8.75 -17.93 4.34
N ALA A 156 7.80 -18.86 4.17
CA ALA A 156 7.94 -19.99 3.26
C ALA A 156 8.08 -19.55 1.79
N GLN A 157 7.60 -18.36 1.41
CA GLN A 157 7.82 -17.82 0.06
C GLN A 157 9.30 -17.61 -0.25
N ALA A 158 10.17 -17.51 0.77
CA ALA A 158 11.61 -17.41 0.59
C ALA A 158 12.25 -18.64 -0.08
N THR A 159 11.48 -19.72 -0.28
CA THR A 159 11.91 -20.95 -0.96
C THR A 159 11.09 -21.29 -2.20
N ASP A 160 10.04 -20.52 -2.51
CA ASP A 160 9.14 -20.80 -3.62
C ASP A 160 9.86 -20.62 -4.96
N GLN A 161 9.85 -21.65 -5.79
CA GLN A 161 10.50 -21.68 -7.11
C GLN A 161 9.51 -21.40 -8.24
N GLU A 162 8.21 -21.50 -7.99
CA GLU A 162 7.17 -21.37 -9.02
C GLU A 162 6.65 -19.93 -9.14
N VAL A 163 7.11 -19.02 -8.29
CA VAL A 163 6.61 -17.64 -8.25
C VAL A 163 6.75 -16.87 -9.57
N PHE A 164 7.67 -17.30 -10.45
CA PHE A 164 7.95 -16.66 -11.74
C PHE A 164 7.55 -17.48 -12.97
N SER A 165 6.94 -18.65 -12.79
CA SER A 165 6.40 -19.45 -13.92
C SER A 165 4.94 -19.09 -14.18
N ASP A 166 4.49 -19.19 -15.43
CA ASP A 166 3.07 -19.09 -15.81
C ASP A 166 2.32 -17.89 -15.20
N GLU A 167 3.02 -16.76 -15.06
CA GLU A 167 2.55 -15.61 -14.29
C GLU A 167 1.26 -15.01 -14.83
N ASN A 168 0.95 -15.17 -16.11
CA ASN A 168 -0.28 -14.64 -16.73
C ASN A 168 -1.35 -15.72 -16.94
N VAL A 169 -1.12 -16.96 -16.50
CA VAL A 169 -2.08 -18.05 -16.69
C VAL A 169 -3.14 -17.99 -15.59
N ALA A 170 -4.39 -18.23 -15.99
CA ALA A 170 -5.50 -18.31 -15.05
C ALA A 170 -5.38 -19.59 -14.17
N PRO A 171 -5.82 -19.53 -12.90
CA PRO A 171 -6.10 -20.71 -12.09
C PRO A 171 -6.84 -21.82 -12.89
N PRO A 172 -6.56 -23.10 -12.58
CA PRO A 172 -5.82 -23.62 -11.43
C PRO A 172 -4.29 -23.68 -11.64
N ASN A 173 -3.79 -23.21 -12.78
CA ASN A 173 -2.38 -23.32 -13.12
C ASN A 173 -1.56 -22.32 -12.29
N ASN A 174 -0.52 -22.84 -11.62
CA ASN A 174 0.43 -22.12 -10.78
C ASN A 174 -0.19 -21.05 -9.86
N LEU A 175 -0.72 -21.51 -8.72
CA LEU A 175 -1.29 -20.67 -7.69
C LEU A 175 -0.26 -19.82 -6.93
N SER A 176 1.03 -20.16 -7.02
CA SER A 176 2.11 -19.43 -6.33
C SER A 176 2.60 -18.19 -7.09
N ALA A 177 2.35 -18.09 -8.40
CA ALA A 177 2.76 -16.94 -9.19
C ALA A 177 1.99 -15.65 -8.87
N TYR A 178 2.54 -14.53 -9.31
CA TYR A 178 1.93 -13.21 -9.20
C TYR A 178 1.68 -12.59 -10.58
N SER A 179 0.48 -12.06 -10.81
CA SER A 179 0.17 -11.30 -12.04
C SER A 179 -0.23 -9.88 -11.73
N ALA A 180 0.09 -8.98 -12.65
CA ALA A 180 -0.35 -7.60 -12.57
C ALA A 180 -1.89 -7.54 -12.68
N ILE A 181 -2.51 -6.78 -11.78
CA ILE A 181 -3.94 -6.51 -11.76
C ILE A 181 -4.27 -5.04 -11.97
N ALA A 182 -3.29 -4.15 -11.77
CA ALA A 182 -3.48 -2.73 -12.00
C ALA A 182 -2.20 -1.95 -12.28
N PHE A 183 -2.33 -0.90 -13.08
CA PHE A 183 -1.40 0.23 -13.10
C PHE A 183 -2.09 1.49 -12.59
N SER A 184 -1.41 2.26 -11.74
CA SER A 184 -2.00 3.45 -11.13
C SER A 184 -1.12 4.69 -11.31
N ASN A 185 -1.69 5.77 -11.83
CA ASN A 185 -1.07 7.10 -11.87
C ASN A 185 -1.50 7.91 -10.64
N ARG A 186 -0.60 8.03 -9.67
CA ARG A 186 -0.77 8.82 -8.44
C ARG A 186 -0.01 10.14 -8.53
N PHE A 187 -0.19 10.88 -9.63
CA PHE A 187 0.35 12.24 -9.75
C PHE A 187 -0.22 13.20 -8.69
N ASP A 188 -1.39 12.89 -8.14
CA ASP A 188 -1.95 13.57 -6.96
C ASP A 188 -1.01 13.52 -5.74
N LEU A 189 -0.09 12.54 -5.66
CA LEU A 189 0.93 12.42 -4.61
C LEU A 189 2.21 13.22 -4.87
N LEU A 190 2.16 14.19 -5.78
CA LEU A 190 3.22 15.15 -6.01
C LEU A 190 3.67 15.80 -4.69
N SER A 191 4.97 15.76 -4.40
CA SER A 191 5.52 16.46 -3.24
C SER A 191 5.32 17.98 -3.34
N PRO A 192 5.05 18.68 -2.23
CA PRO A 192 4.90 20.13 -2.25
C PRO A 192 6.16 20.83 -2.77
N GLY A 193 5.95 21.95 -3.46
CA GLY A 193 7.04 22.77 -3.94
C GLY A 193 7.81 23.42 -2.78
N ARG A 194 9.12 23.20 -2.70
CA ARG A 194 10.00 23.91 -1.76
C ARG A 194 10.25 25.33 -2.27
N LYS A 195 9.95 26.35 -1.47
CA LYS A 195 10.28 27.75 -1.79
C LYS A 195 11.79 27.93 -1.92
N VAL A 196 12.26 28.57 -2.99
CA VAL A 196 13.69 28.81 -3.26
C VAL A 196 14.06 30.29 -3.44
N GLY A 197 13.14 31.21 -3.11
CA GLY A 197 13.32 32.67 -3.24
C GLY A 197 12.50 33.28 -4.38
N ASN A 198 12.24 34.59 -4.34
CA ASN A 198 11.52 35.36 -5.39
C ASN A 198 10.18 34.74 -5.85
N GLY A 199 9.39 34.19 -4.91
CA GLY A 199 8.11 33.55 -5.22
C GLY A 199 8.22 32.26 -6.03
N LYS A 200 9.42 31.68 -6.17
CA LYS A 200 9.64 30.45 -6.92
C LYS A 200 9.60 29.22 -6.03
N ALA A 201 9.16 28.11 -6.62
CA ALA A 201 9.16 26.79 -5.98
C ALA A 201 9.95 25.77 -6.80
N ARG A 202 10.53 24.79 -6.12
CA ARG A 202 11.14 23.59 -6.72
C ARG A 202 10.42 22.35 -6.25
N PHE A 203 10.04 21.51 -7.20
CA PHE A 203 9.39 20.22 -6.95
C PHE A 203 10.40 19.10 -7.04
N ARG A 204 10.36 18.21 -6.04
CA ARG A 204 11.29 17.09 -5.91
C ARG A 204 10.95 15.94 -6.86
N ASP A 205 9.67 15.65 -7.00
CA ASP A 205 9.15 14.49 -7.74
C ASP A 205 8.00 14.89 -8.67
N CYS A 206 7.45 13.89 -9.34
CA CYS A 206 6.25 13.93 -10.16
C CYS A 206 5.18 12.99 -9.60
N GLY A 207 5.06 12.90 -8.28
CA GLY A 207 4.18 11.93 -7.63
C GLY A 207 4.63 10.49 -7.85
N GLU A 208 3.67 9.58 -7.84
CA GLU A 208 3.91 8.15 -7.72
C GLU A 208 3.18 7.34 -8.81
N TYR A 209 3.78 6.23 -9.24
CA TYR A 209 3.25 5.37 -10.29
C TYR A 209 3.36 3.92 -9.86
N ARG A 210 2.23 3.21 -9.86
CA ARG A 210 2.15 1.88 -9.25
C ARG A 210 2.01 0.77 -10.28
N ILE A 211 2.64 -0.36 -9.98
CA ILE A 211 2.27 -1.66 -10.53
C ILE A 211 1.78 -2.51 -9.35
N ILE A 212 0.55 -3.02 -9.45
CA ILE A 212 -0.06 -3.85 -8.41
C ILE A 212 -0.17 -5.27 -8.94
N PHE A 213 0.43 -6.20 -8.20
CA PHE A 213 0.37 -7.64 -8.45
C PHE A 213 -0.53 -8.32 -7.43
N ALA A 214 -1.24 -9.36 -7.86
CA ALA A 214 -1.98 -10.27 -6.99
C ALA A 214 -1.43 -11.68 -7.14
N ARG A 215 -1.35 -12.42 -6.03
CA ARG A 215 -1.03 -13.85 -6.05
C ARG A 215 -2.16 -14.63 -6.71
N ASN A 216 -1.82 -15.56 -7.60
CA ASN A 216 -2.78 -16.31 -8.40
C ASN A 216 -3.77 -17.13 -7.57
N SER A 217 -3.34 -17.66 -6.43
CA SER A 217 -4.21 -18.34 -5.47
C SER A 217 -5.41 -17.50 -5.02
N GLY A 218 -5.34 -16.16 -5.05
CA GLY A 218 -6.46 -15.30 -4.66
C GLY A 218 -7.49 -15.02 -5.75
N LYS A 219 -7.22 -15.42 -6.99
CA LYS A 219 -8.06 -15.12 -8.14
C LYS A 219 -9.21 -16.11 -8.27
N THR A 220 -10.40 -15.58 -8.51
CA THR A 220 -11.50 -16.38 -9.03
C THR A 220 -11.58 -16.27 -10.53
N VAL A 221 -11.73 -17.41 -11.17
CA VAL A 221 -11.84 -17.52 -12.61
C VAL A 221 -13.21 -18.10 -12.94
N PRO A 222 -14.07 -17.37 -13.66
CA PRO A 222 -15.35 -17.92 -14.07
C PRO A 222 -15.14 -19.07 -15.08
N PRO A 223 -16.11 -20.00 -15.18
CA PRO A 223 -16.09 -21.10 -16.15
C PRO A 223 -15.71 -20.69 -17.58
N SER A 224 -16.17 -19.50 -18.02
CA SER A 224 -15.92 -18.98 -19.37
C SER A 224 -14.46 -18.60 -19.65
N LEU A 225 -13.64 -18.43 -18.62
CA LEU A 225 -12.24 -18.01 -18.72
C LEU A 225 -11.28 -19.07 -18.15
N SER A 226 -11.79 -20.14 -17.56
CA SER A 226 -10.97 -21.23 -17.03
C SER A 226 -10.55 -22.20 -18.14
N PRO A 227 -9.27 -22.65 -18.16
CA PRO A 227 -8.81 -23.68 -19.11
C PRO A 227 -9.61 -24.98 -19.06
N ASP A 228 -10.19 -25.33 -17.90
CA ASP A 228 -10.94 -26.57 -17.67
C ASP A 228 -12.48 -26.38 -17.73
N GLY A 229 -12.95 -25.16 -18.00
CA GLY A 229 -14.37 -24.84 -18.04
C GLY A 229 -15.08 -24.82 -16.69
N ASN A 230 -14.36 -24.90 -15.56
CA ASN A 230 -14.93 -24.86 -14.21
C ASN A 230 -14.78 -23.49 -13.55
N LEU A 231 -15.60 -23.24 -12.52
CA LEU A 231 -15.40 -22.12 -11.61
C LEU A 231 -14.23 -22.47 -10.68
N HIS A 232 -13.20 -21.62 -10.67
CA HIS A 232 -12.14 -21.68 -9.66
C HIS A 232 -12.36 -20.55 -8.69
N GLU A 233 -12.73 -20.86 -7.45
CA GLU A 233 -12.83 -19.86 -6.40
C GLU A 233 -11.45 -19.57 -5.82
N GLY A 234 -11.09 -18.29 -5.72
CA GLY A 234 -9.85 -17.83 -5.10
C GLY A 234 -9.82 -18.22 -3.63
N ASP A 235 -8.67 -18.75 -3.20
CA ASP A 235 -8.41 -19.11 -1.82
C ASP A 235 -8.25 -17.84 -0.99
N ILE A 236 -9.32 -17.46 -0.29
CA ILE A 236 -9.35 -16.23 0.51
C ILE A 236 -8.28 -16.17 1.61
N PHE A 237 -7.72 -17.32 2.00
CA PHE A 237 -6.70 -17.49 3.05
C PHE A 237 -5.29 -17.61 2.49
N ASN A 238 -5.11 -17.59 1.18
CA ASN A 238 -3.81 -17.69 0.55
C ASN A 238 -3.65 -16.61 -0.51
N ARG A 239 -3.84 -15.35 -0.14
CA ARG A 239 -3.77 -14.20 -1.07
C ARG A 239 -2.71 -13.22 -0.64
N ASN A 240 -2.17 -12.53 -1.62
CA ASN A 240 -1.24 -11.46 -1.35
C ASN A 240 -1.29 -10.44 -2.47
N LEU A 241 -1.44 -9.17 -2.13
CA LEU A 241 -1.16 -8.10 -3.09
C LEU A 241 0.22 -7.54 -2.85
N ILE A 242 0.92 -7.22 -3.94
CA ILE A 242 2.19 -6.52 -3.93
C ILE A 242 2.03 -5.25 -4.76
N SER A 243 2.15 -4.09 -4.13
CA SER A 243 2.14 -2.79 -4.80
C SER A 243 3.57 -2.26 -4.85
N PHE A 244 4.14 -2.16 -6.06
CA PHE A 244 5.36 -1.39 -6.27
C PHE A 244 4.99 0.04 -6.58
N GLU A 245 5.43 0.97 -5.74
CA GLU A 245 4.95 2.34 -5.72
C GLU A 245 6.11 3.27 -6.06
N PHE A 246 6.36 3.48 -7.36
CA PHE A 246 7.54 4.18 -7.82
C PHE A 246 7.33 5.69 -7.76
N ARG A 247 8.11 6.38 -6.93
CA ARG A 247 8.15 7.83 -6.90
C ARG A 247 9.16 8.36 -7.91
N ILE A 248 8.67 9.10 -8.91
CA ILE A 248 9.51 9.57 -10.01
C ILE A 248 10.07 10.94 -9.67
N ARG A 249 11.41 11.05 -9.59
CA ARG A 249 12.06 12.36 -9.45
C ARG A 249 11.67 13.27 -10.60
N ASN A 250 11.47 14.56 -10.30
CA ASN A 250 11.19 15.56 -11.31
C ASN A 250 12.33 15.57 -12.34
N PRO A 251 12.07 15.23 -13.62
CA PRO A 251 13.09 15.16 -14.66
C PRO A 251 13.84 16.49 -14.89
N ASN A 252 13.22 17.62 -14.53
CA ASN A 252 13.82 18.93 -14.66
C ASN A 252 13.63 19.78 -13.39
N PRO A 253 14.41 19.50 -12.34
CA PRO A 253 14.26 20.17 -11.04
C PRO A 253 14.84 21.60 -11.03
N LYS A 254 15.59 21.98 -12.08
CA LYS A 254 16.29 23.28 -12.19
C LYS A 254 15.41 24.40 -12.74
N ARG A 255 14.30 24.08 -13.41
CA ARG A 255 13.34 25.09 -13.83
C ARG A 255 12.56 25.54 -12.60
N GLU A 256 13.07 26.59 -11.97
CA GLU A 256 12.37 27.31 -10.93
C GLU A 256 11.21 28.04 -11.57
N ASN A 257 9.99 27.69 -11.16
CA ASN A 257 8.83 28.30 -11.77
C ASN A 257 8.44 29.56 -11.02
N SER A 258 8.42 30.70 -11.71
CA SER A 258 7.87 31.95 -11.18
C SER A 258 6.35 31.81 -11.05
N ASN A 259 5.84 31.85 -9.82
CA ASN A 259 4.41 31.81 -9.50
C ASN A 259 3.64 30.58 -10.05
N VAL A 260 4.32 29.48 -10.46
CA VAL A 260 3.66 28.24 -10.96
C VAL A 260 3.82 27.11 -9.96
N VAL A 261 2.71 26.49 -9.61
CA VAL A 261 2.65 25.32 -8.74
C VAL A 261 2.76 24.00 -9.52
N MET A 262 2.78 24.07 -10.86
CA MET A 262 2.91 22.88 -11.70
C MET A 262 4.38 22.64 -12.09
N PRO A 263 4.97 21.47 -11.79
CA PRO A 263 6.33 21.15 -12.22
C PRO A 263 6.38 20.86 -13.73
N GLU A 264 6.98 21.78 -14.51
CA GLU A 264 7.11 21.65 -15.97
C GLU A 264 7.78 20.32 -16.39
N GLY A 265 8.73 19.83 -15.60
CA GLY A 265 9.40 18.56 -15.86
C GLY A 265 8.49 17.34 -15.79
N CYS A 266 7.33 17.44 -15.14
CA CYS A 266 6.35 16.36 -15.03
C CYS A 266 5.32 16.37 -16.16
N LEU A 267 5.24 17.47 -16.92
CA LEU A 267 4.25 17.64 -17.99
C LEU A 267 4.29 16.53 -19.05
N PRO A 268 5.46 16.06 -19.52
CA PRO A 268 5.53 14.91 -20.42
C PRO A 268 4.87 13.63 -19.87
N ILE A 269 5.02 13.38 -18.57
CA ILE A 269 4.44 12.20 -17.92
C ILE A 269 2.93 12.29 -17.92
N LEU A 270 2.39 13.48 -17.67
CA LEU A 270 0.94 13.69 -17.66
C LEU A 270 0.32 13.61 -19.05
N LYS A 271 1.02 14.16 -20.05
CA LYS A 271 0.63 14.01 -21.46
C LYS A 271 0.59 12.53 -21.84
N PHE A 272 1.60 11.77 -21.43
CA PHE A 272 1.64 10.33 -21.68
C PHE A 272 0.43 9.62 -21.06
N TRP A 273 0.21 9.77 -19.75
CA TRP A 273 -0.90 9.10 -19.08
C TRP A 273 -2.26 9.54 -19.63
N GLY A 274 -2.47 10.84 -19.87
CA GLY A 274 -3.69 11.34 -20.50
C GLY A 274 -3.91 10.76 -21.91
N SER A 275 -2.85 10.64 -22.71
CA SER A 275 -2.93 10.06 -24.06
C SER A 275 -3.26 8.57 -24.09
N LEU A 276 -3.21 7.87 -22.95
CA LEU A 276 -3.66 6.49 -22.91
C LEU A 276 -5.16 6.41 -23.22
N SER A 277 -5.99 7.39 -22.84
CA SER A 277 -7.43 7.40 -23.13
C SER A 277 -7.77 7.36 -24.63
N GLU A 278 -6.87 7.84 -25.47
CA GLU A 278 -6.99 7.83 -26.94
C GLU A 278 -6.69 6.45 -27.56
N THR A 279 -6.10 5.54 -26.80
CA THR A 279 -5.77 4.20 -27.31
C THR A 279 -7.00 3.33 -27.12
N SER A 280 -7.62 2.82 -28.18
CA SER A 280 -8.73 1.88 -28.02
C SER A 280 -8.24 0.48 -27.65
N SER A 281 -7.12 0.04 -28.22
CA SER A 281 -6.60 -1.32 -27.99
C SER A 281 -5.90 -1.50 -26.65
N ALA A 282 -6.37 -2.45 -25.82
CA ALA A 282 -5.74 -2.80 -24.55
C ALA A 282 -4.30 -3.29 -24.73
N LYS A 283 -4.04 -4.13 -25.74
CA LYS A 283 -2.69 -4.61 -26.06
C LYS A 283 -1.70 -3.48 -26.33
N ILE A 284 -2.07 -2.52 -27.19
CA ILE A 284 -1.22 -1.36 -27.52
C ILE A 284 -1.00 -0.49 -26.27
N ARG A 285 -2.03 -0.32 -25.45
CA ARG A 285 -1.93 0.42 -24.18
C ARG A 285 -0.94 -0.27 -23.23
N GLY A 286 -1.01 -1.59 -23.13
CA GLY A 286 -0.12 -2.41 -22.31
C GLY A 286 1.33 -2.30 -22.75
N GLU A 287 1.61 -2.36 -24.06
CA GLU A 287 2.95 -2.17 -24.61
C GLU A 287 3.55 -0.80 -24.26
N ARG A 288 2.72 0.25 -24.23
CA ARG A 288 3.15 1.60 -23.86
C ARG A 288 3.41 1.76 -22.38
N LEU A 289 2.54 1.22 -21.54
CA LEU A 289 2.76 1.19 -20.09
C LEU A 289 4.03 0.40 -19.78
N ARG A 290 4.27 -0.74 -20.45
CA ARG A 290 5.53 -1.47 -20.37
C ARG A 290 6.73 -0.61 -20.76
N ASP A 291 6.66 0.12 -21.87
CA ASP A 291 7.76 1.00 -22.34
C ASP A 291 8.02 2.16 -21.36
N PHE A 292 6.96 2.73 -20.78
CA PHE A 292 7.06 3.73 -19.70
C PHE A 292 7.74 3.13 -18.46
N PHE A 293 7.24 2.01 -17.96
CA PHE A 293 7.72 1.43 -16.70
C PHE A 293 9.15 0.88 -16.82
N LEU A 294 9.43 0.12 -17.88
CA LEU A 294 10.68 -0.64 -18.01
C LEU A 294 11.77 0.12 -18.80
N ASN A 295 11.42 1.09 -19.64
CA ASN A 295 12.38 1.84 -20.47
C ASN A 295 12.38 3.35 -20.24
N GLY A 296 11.36 3.88 -19.56
CA GLY A 296 11.19 5.32 -19.32
C GLY A 296 10.70 6.10 -20.53
N ASN A 297 10.23 5.42 -21.57
CA ASN A 297 9.81 6.07 -22.82
C ASN A 297 8.34 6.49 -22.75
N MET A 298 8.02 7.67 -23.29
CA MET A 298 6.66 8.23 -23.26
C MET A 298 6.21 8.52 -24.69
N LYS A 299 5.30 7.69 -25.23
CA LYS A 299 4.78 7.82 -26.60
C LYS A 299 3.25 7.86 -26.63
N ALA A 300 2.71 8.69 -27.50
CA ALA A 300 1.28 8.84 -27.79
C ALA A 300 0.77 7.75 -28.78
N PRO A 301 -0.56 7.63 -28.95
CA PRO A 301 -1.22 6.88 -30.04
C PRO A 301 -0.60 7.03 -31.41
N SER A 302 -0.38 8.27 -31.82
CA SER A 302 0.18 8.63 -33.12
C SER A 302 1.65 8.28 -33.30
N GLY A 303 2.30 7.69 -32.29
CA GLY A 303 3.75 7.49 -32.26
C GLY A 303 4.54 8.74 -31.86
N ARG A 304 3.87 9.89 -31.67
CA ARG A 304 4.48 11.11 -31.15
C ARG A 304 5.15 10.84 -29.80
N SER A 305 6.45 11.14 -29.70
CA SER A 305 7.18 11.05 -28.45
C SER A 305 6.91 12.29 -27.59
N PHE A 306 6.57 12.08 -26.31
CA PHE A 306 6.58 13.13 -25.29
C PHE A 306 7.96 13.28 -24.64
N GLY A 307 8.90 12.39 -24.96
CA GLY A 307 10.25 12.37 -24.42
C GLY A 307 10.57 11.06 -23.71
N ARG A 308 11.66 11.08 -22.95
CA ARG A 308 12.14 9.94 -22.17
C ARG A 308 12.54 10.40 -20.77
N LEU A 309 12.18 9.62 -19.76
CA LEU A 309 12.62 9.83 -18.40
C LEU A 309 14.14 9.64 -18.28
N PRO A 310 14.83 10.41 -17.42
CA PRO A 310 16.27 10.23 -17.18
C PRO A 310 16.62 8.84 -16.64
N SER A 311 15.67 8.17 -15.99
CA SER A 311 15.75 6.80 -15.52
C SER A 311 14.44 6.07 -15.77
N LYS A 312 14.50 4.74 -15.82
CA LYS A 312 13.33 3.86 -15.86
C LYS A 312 12.44 4.10 -14.63
N VAL A 313 11.14 3.80 -14.71
CA VAL A 313 10.24 3.91 -13.56
C VAL A 313 10.52 2.80 -12.55
N VAL A 314 10.62 1.56 -13.04
CA VAL A 314 11.07 0.43 -12.22
C VAL A 314 12.56 0.58 -11.95
N ASN A 315 12.88 1.33 -10.89
CA ASN A 315 14.22 1.68 -10.48
C ASN A 315 14.31 1.64 -8.95
N ILE A 316 15.38 1.06 -8.40
CA ILE A 316 15.57 0.95 -6.95
C ILE A 316 15.54 2.34 -6.29
N ARG A 317 16.07 3.38 -6.95
CA ARG A 317 16.02 4.76 -6.41
C ARG A 317 14.62 5.36 -6.37
N ASN A 318 13.66 4.79 -7.09
CA ASN A 318 12.26 5.21 -7.06
C ASN A 318 11.47 4.48 -5.96
N ILE A 319 12.07 3.47 -5.31
CA ILE A 319 11.52 2.73 -4.17
C ILE A 319 12.51 2.59 -3.00
N SER A 320 13.46 3.52 -2.89
CA SER A 320 14.45 3.56 -1.80
C SER A 320 13.93 4.38 -0.62
N PHE A 321 14.71 4.41 0.46
CA PHE A 321 14.57 5.43 1.49
C PHE A 321 14.54 6.84 0.84
N ASP A 322 13.56 7.65 1.24
CA ASP A 322 13.23 8.97 0.68
C ASP A 322 12.54 9.00 -0.68
N SER A 323 12.03 7.87 -1.14
CA SER A 323 11.36 7.76 -2.42
C SER A 323 10.01 7.06 -2.25
N GLY A 324 9.60 6.28 -3.24
CA GLY A 324 8.45 5.40 -3.15
C GLY A 324 8.74 4.10 -2.40
N GLN A 325 7.82 3.14 -2.41
CA GLN A 325 7.85 1.96 -1.54
C GLN A 325 7.40 0.69 -2.25
N ILE A 326 7.55 -0.44 -1.57
CA ILE A 326 6.80 -1.66 -1.85
C ILE A 326 5.84 -1.87 -0.69
N ARG A 327 4.57 -2.14 -0.96
CA ARG A 327 3.59 -2.52 0.05
C ARG A 327 3.02 -3.90 -0.23
N THR A 328 2.85 -4.68 0.82
CA THR A 328 2.22 -6.02 0.73
C THR A 328 0.99 -6.12 1.59
N ASN A 329 -0.04 -6.75 1.04
CA ASN A 329 -1.33 -6.98 1.67
C ASN A 329 -1.50 -8.49 1.89
N GLN A 330 -1.01 -8.98 3.03
CA GLN A 330 -0.73 -10.41 3.23
C GLN A 330 -1.93 -11.12 3.88
N PHE A 331 -2.51 -12.07 3.16
CA PHE A 331 -3.48 -13.05 3.63
C PHE A 331 -2.94 -14.44 3.35
N ILE A 332 -1.75 -14.75 3.83
CA ILE A 332 -1.11 -16.04 3.57
C ILE A 332 -1.16 -16.83 4.85
N ASN A 333 -2.35 -17.34 5.18
CA ASN A 333 -2.59 -18.23 6.29
C ASN A 333 -2.87 -19.60 5.69
N LYS A 334 -1.83 -20.43 5.48
CA LYS A 334 -2.07 -21.83 5.17
C LYS A 334 -2.83 -22.42 6.34
N VAL A 335 -4.11 -22.67 6.13
CA VAL A 335 -4.86 -23.56 7.00
C VAL A 335 -4.09 -24.87 6.95
N GLN A 336 -3.40 -25.24 8.05
CA GLN A 336 -3.09 -26.65 8.26
C GLN A 336 -4.44 -27.33 8.47
N VAL A 337 -5.12 -27.63 7.36
CA VAL A 337 -6.22 -28.57 7.36
C VAL A 337 -5.56 -29.86 7.81
N LYS A 338 -5.72 -30.22 9.08
CA LYS A 338 -5.55 -31.63 9.45
C LYS A 338 -6.48 -32.40 8.52
N PRO A 339 -5.96 -33.34 7.72
CA PRO A 339 -6.80 -34.07 6.78
C PRO A 339 -7.85 -34.86 7.58
N GLU A 340 -9.00 -35.13 6.93
CA GLU A 340 -10.10 -36.03 7.35
C GLU A 340 -11.41 -35.41 7.83
N ILE A 341 -11.93 -34.35 7.17
CA ILE A 341 -13.39 -34.21 7.08
C ILE A 341 -13.79 -34.15 5.61
N PRO A 342 -14.56 -35.13 5.10
CA PRO A 342 -15.06 -35.13 3.73
C PRO A 342 -15.86 -33.84 3.41
N PRO A 343 -15.78 -33.29 2.18
CA PRO A 343 -16.32 -31.96 1.83
C PRO A 343 -17.85 -31.79 1.95
N HIS A 344 -18.61 -32.82 2.31
CA HIS A 344 -20.07 -32.81 2.22
C HIS A 344 -20.83 -32.81 3.55
N ASP A 345 -20.14 -32.93 4.69
CA ASP A 345 -20.80 -32.96 6.02
C ASP A 345 -20.55 -31.68 6.84
N TYR A 346 -20.70 -30.51 6.20
CA TYR A 346 -20.83 -29.27 6.96
C TYR A 346 -22.24 -29.18 7.57
N THR A 347 -22.48 -29.93 8.65
CA THR A 347 -23.67 -29.74 9.48
C THR A 347 -23.46 -28.51 10.37
N PRO A 348 -24.29 -27.46 10.28
CA PRO A 348 -24.22 -26.33 11.19
C PRO A 348 -24.38 -26.83 12.63
N GLY A 349 -23.34 -26.67 13.45
CA GLY A 349 -23.38 -27.01 14.88
C GLY A 349 -22.34 -28.03 15.37
N THR A 350 -21.53 -28.64 14.51
CA THR A 350 -20.46 -29.55 14.97
C THR A 350 -19.20 -28.76 15.36
N PRO A 351 -18.74 -28.80 16.62
CA PRO A 351 -17.59 -28.02 17.09
C PRO A 351 -16.26 -28.69 16.71
N GLY A 352 -15.99 -28.81 15.42
CA GLY A 352 -14.63 -28.95 14.91
C GLY A 352 -14.00 -27.56 14.92
N SER A 353 -13.27 -27.22 15.99
CA SER A 353 -12.60 -25.92 16.10
C SER A 353 -11.41 -25.85 15.14
N ILE A 354 -11.69 -25.62 13.86
CA ILE A 354 -10.68 -25.05 12.98
C ILE A 354 -10.48 -23.63 13.51
N ASN A 355 -9.39 -23.42 14.24
CA ASN A 355 -8.96 -22.09 14.66
C ASN A 355 -8.34 -21.37 13.45
N ILE A 356 -9.16 -21.18 12.43
CA ILE A 356 -8.88 -20.25 11.34
C ILE A 356 -9.14 -18.90 11.99
N ASP A 357 -8.09 -18.13 12.24
CA ASP A 357 -8.28 -16.70 12.50
C ASP A 357 -8.21 -16.00 11.14
N PRO A 358 -9.35 -15.81 10.43
CA PRO A 358 -9.39 -15.07 9.16
C PRO A 358 -8.86 -13.63 9.30
N ASN A 359 -8.55 -13.18 10.52
CA ASN A 359 -8.15 -11.82 10.84
C ASN A 359 -6.63 -11.64 11.00
N ASN A 360 -5.80 -12.66 10.78
CA ASN A 360 -4.34 -12.50 10.77
C ASN A 360 -3.86 -11.91 9.42
N TRP A 361 -4.39 -10.74 9.11
CA TRP A 361 -4.00 -9.93 7.98
C TRP A 361 -2.89 -8.95 8.38
N VAL A 362 -1.93 -8.74 7.49
CA VAL A 362 -0.85 -7.76 7.71
C VAL A 362 -0.59 -6.90 6.48
N LEU A 363 -0.54 -5.59 6.70
CA LEU A 363 0.11 -4.65 5.80
C LEU A 363 1.58 -4.52 6.21
N ARG A 364 2.50 -4.72 5.27
CA ARG A 364 3.92 -4.42 5.46
C ARG A 364 4.42 -3.48 4.38
N GLU A 365 5.32 -2.59 4.77
CA GLU A 365 6.03 -1.70 3.86
C GLU A 365 7.48 -2.16 3.75
N PHE A 366 8.05 -2.03 2.57
CA PHE A 366 9.45 -2.32 2.30
C PHE A 366 10.08 -1.23 1.45
N ARG A 367 11.39 -1.09 1.58
CA ARG A 367 12.24 -0.19 0.81
C ARG A 367 13.38 -0.97 0.18
N THR A 368 13.93 -0.44 -0.90
CA THR A 368 15.17 -0.97 -1.46
C THR A 368 16.39 -0.28 -0.87
N LEU A 369 17.44 -1.07 -0.66
CA LEU A 369 18.75 -0.66 -0.20
C LEU A 369 19.81 -1.23 -1.12
N ILE A 370 20.91 -0.50 -1.32
CA ILE A 370 22.11 -1.03 -1.97
C ILE A 370 23.20 -1.12 -0.92
N VAL A 371 23.74 -2.32 -0.71
CA VAL A 371 24.92 -2.55 0.13
C VAL A 371 25.98 -3.23 -0.74
N GLY A 372 27.10 -2.54 -0.96
CA GLY A 372 28.11 -2.99 -1.93
C GLY A 372 27.52 -3.10 -3.34
N ARG A 373 27.48 -4.33 -3.88
CA ARG A 373 26.91 -4.64 -5.21
C ARG A 373 25.60 -5.43 -5.11
N ARG A 374 24.96 -5.47 -3.94
CA ARG A 374 23.69 -6.19 -3.73
C ARG A 374 22.55 -5.20 -3.55
N VAL A 375 21.43 -5.50 -4.20
CA VAL A 375 20.15 -4.84 -3.93
C VAL A 375 19.43 -5.69 -2.89
N LEU A 376 18.93 -5.05 -1.85
CA LEU A 376 18.13 -5.67 -0.80
C LEU A 376 16.75 -5.02 -0.78
N ILE A 377 15.73 -5.81 -0.48
CA ILE A 377 14.43 -5.31 -0.03
C ILE A 377 14.37 -5.52 1.48
N VAL A 378 14.20 -4.44 2.22
CA VAL A 378 14.23 -4.43 3.68
C VAL A 378 12.90 -3.89 4.23
N PRO A 379 12.41 -4.40 5.37
CA PRO A 379 11.22 -3.85 6.00
C PRO A 379 11.39 -2.37 6.34
N ASP A 380 10.31 -1.61 6.27
CA ASP A 380 10.21 -0.25 6.79
C ASP A 380 8.88 -0.11 7.53
N THR A 381 8.77 0.94 8.32
CA THR A 381 7.53 1.34 8.97
C THR A 381 6.42 1.53 7.94
N THR A 382 5.19 1.09 8.23
CA THR A 382 4.00 1.44 7.45
C THR A 382 3.66 2.89 7.76
N LYS A 383 4.49 3.82 7.26
CA LYS A 383 4.41 5.22 7.72
C LYS A 383 3.10 5.84 7.27
N SER A 384 2.64 6.79 8.07
CA SER A 384 1.35 7.48 7.94
C SER A 384 0.18 6.82 8.67
N ASN A 385 0.41 5.71 9.40
CA ASN A 385 -0.50 5.25 10.47
C ASN A 385 0.19 5.37 11.83
N PRO A 386 -0.32 6.17 12.79
CA PRO A 386 0.16 6.05 14.15
C PRO A 386 -0.19 4.65 14.68
N ASP A 387 0.72 4.03 15.41
CA ASP A 387 0.42 2.76 16.07
C ASP A 387 -0.71 2.97 17.09
N VAL A 388 -1.75 2.13 17.06
CA VAL A 388 -2.94 2.25 17.92
C VAL A 388 -2.57 2.22 19.40
N SER A 389 -1.50 1.52 19.78
CA SER A 389 -1.03 1.49 21.17
C SER A 389 -0.62 2.86 21.72
N LEU A 390 -0.25 3.81 20.87
CA LEU A 390 0.09 5.18 21.29
C LEU A 390 -1.12 5.96 21.80
N LEU A 391 -2.32 5.63 21.30
CA LEU A 391 -3.55 6.32 21.69
C LEU A 391 -4.27 5.64 22.85
N LYS A 392 -3.89 4.41 23.23
CA LYS A 392 -4.48 3.71 24.38
C LYS A 392 -4.15 4.46 25.68
N PRO A 393 -5.06 4.48 26.67
CA PRO A 393 -4.74 5.00 27.99
C PRO A 393 -3.53 4.27 28.57
N GLY A 394 -2.58 5.02 29.12
CA GLY A 394 -1.43 4.45 29.80
C GLY A 394 -1.86 3.58 30.97
N VAL A 395 -1.09 2.53 31.28
CA VAL A 395 -1.34 1.71 32.48
C VAL A 395 -1.02 2.57 33.69
N ALA A 396 -1.94 2.65 34.65
CA ALA A 396 -1.75 3.44 35.87
C ALA A 396 -0.43 3.06 36.56
N GLY A 397 0.39 4.06 36.90
CA GLY A 397 1.72 3.86 37.50
C GLY A 397 2.85 3.58 36.50
N THR A 398 2.59 3.56 35.19
CA THR A 398 3.62 3.53 34.15
C THR A 398 3.87 4.94 33.58
N ALA A 399 5.11 5.22 33.19
CA ALA A 399 5.43 6.46 32.50
C ALA A 399 4.68 6.51 31.15
N PRO A 400 4.16 7.67 30.72
CA PRO A 400 3.57 7.84 29.39
C PRO A 400 4.54 7.38 28.30
N ASP A 401 4.01 6.83 27.21
CA ASP A 401 4.85 6.47 26.08
C ASP A 401 5.62 7.71 25.59
N PRO A 402 6.96 7.70 25.57
CA PRO A 402 7.75 8.87 25.17
C PRO A 402 7.52 9.28 23.71
N ARG A 403 6.85 8.43 22.92
CA ARG A 403 6.50 8.67 21.52
C ARG A 403 5.17 9.41 21.34
N LEU A 404 4.34 9.48 22.39
CA LEU A 404 3.05 10.15 22.34
C LEU A 404 3.17 11.68 22.23
N PRO A 405 4.00 12.40 23.03
CA PRO A 405 4.10 13.86 22.87
C PRO A 405 4.54 14.30 21.46
N PRO A 406 5.56 13.69 20.81
CA PRO A 406 5.89 14.02 19.42
C PRO A 406 4.77 13.73 18.41
N LEU A 407 3.90 12.74 18.68
CA LEU A 407 2.71 12.48 17.86
C LEU A 407 1.70 13.61 17.98
N ILE A 408 1.40 14.06 19.20
CA ILE A 408 0.48 15.17 19.46
C ILE A 408 1.00 16.47 18.86
N ASP A 409 2.29 16.76 19.03
CA ASP A 409 2.94 17.91 18.39
C ASP A 409 2.80 17.88 16.86
N ALA A 410 2.96 16.69 16.25
CA ALA A 410 2.83 16.52 14.81
C ALA A 410 1.39 16.69 14.32
N ILE A 411 0.40 16.22 15.09
CA ILE A 411 -1.03 16.43 14.82
C ILE A 411 -1.34 17.92 14.88
N GLY A 412 -0.90 18.59 15.95
CA GLY A 412 -1.06 20.04 16.08
C GLY A 412 -0.46 20.79 14.89
N ALA A 413 0.83 20.56 14.61
CA ALA A 413 1.55 21.23 13.52
C ALA A 413 0.96 21.00 12.12
N GLN A 414 0.21 19.92 11.92
CA GLN A 414 -0.41 19.57 10.63
C GLN A 414 -1.93 19.64 10.66
N THR A 415 -2.52 20.26 11.68
CA THR A 415 -3.97 20.31 11.85
C THR A 415 -4.64 20.98 10.66
N THR A 416 -4.10 22.05 10.07
CA THR A 416 -4.66 22.63 8.84
C THR A 416 -4.76 21.60 7.69
N GLY A 417 -3.78 20.71 7.56
CA GLY A 417 -3.78 19.63 6.57
C GLY A 417 -4.81 18.54 6.92
N LEU A 418 -4.89 18.13 8.18
CA LEU A 418 -5.94 17.23 8.66
C LEU A 418 -7.34 17.84 8.53
N LEU A 419 -7.43 19.17 8.50
CA LEU A 419 -8.66 19.93 8.33
C LEU A 419 -8.97 20.29 6.87
N GLY A 420 -8.39 19.57 5.90
CA GLY A 420 -8.73 19.74 4.49
C GLY A 420 -8.17 21.04 3.87
N GLY A 421 -7.06 21.54 4.40
CA GLY A 421 -6.44 22.79 3.94
C GLY A 421 -7.21 24.05 4.34
N GLY A 422 -7.98 24.01 5.43
CA GLY A 422 -8.73 25.16 5.97
C GLY A 422 -10.14 25.33 5.41
N LYS A 423 -10.68 24.34 4.68
CA LYS A 423 -12.08 24.30 4.22
C LYS A 423 -12.89 23.44 5.20
N PHE A 424 -13.24 24.03 6.33
CA PHE A 424 -13.69 23.27 7.49
C PHE A 424 -15.15 22.80 7.45
N ASP A 425 -16.04 23.61 6.86
CA ASP A 425 -17.49 23.36 6.89
C ASP A 425 -17.95 22.32 5.86
N HIS A 426 -17.09 22.05 4.87
CA HIS A 426 -17.34 21.06 3.83
C HIS A 426 -16.01 20.56 3.25
N ILE A 427 -15.60 19.35 3.62
CA ILE A 427 -14.50 18.67 2.91
C ILE A 427 -15.07 18.12 1.60
N SER A 428 -15.01 18.94 0.56
CA SER A 428 -15.42 18.54 -0.79
C SER A 428 -14.36 17.70 -1.51
N ASP A 429 -13.17 17.55 -0.93
CA ASP A 429 -12.07 16.78 -1.52
C ASP A 429 -11.33 16.04 -0.41
N ILE A 430 -11.48 14.72 -0.36
CA ILE A 430 -10.84 13.90 0.67
C ILE A 430 -9.31 13.85 0.51
N ASN A 431 -8.76 14.17 -0.67
CA ASN A 431 -7.31 14.31 -0.88
C ASN A 431 -6.74 15.57 -0.22
N SER A 432 -7.59 16.53 0.13
CA SER A 432 -7.16 17.70 0.90
C SER A 432 -6.78 17.36 2.34
N ILE A 433 -7.20 16.18 2.84
CA ILE A 433 -6.79 15.67 4.14
C ILE A 433 -5.37 15.14 4.02
N THR A 434 -4.42 15.85 4.64
CA THR A 434 -3.00 15.53 4.54
C THR A 434 -2.40 15.42 5.91
N PHE A 435 -1.64 14.36 6.14
CA PHE A 435 -0.86 14.20 7.36
C PHE A 435 0.32 13.28 7.11
N SER A 436 1.44 13.61 7.73
CA SER A 436 2.67 12.85 7.66
C SER A 436 3.23 12.69 9.05
N LEU A 437 3.72 11.50 9.39
CA LEU A 437 4.29 11.27 10.71
C LEU A 437 5.76 11.67 10.77
N PRO A 438 6.23 12.24 11.89
CA PRO A 438 7.65 12.46 12.13
C PRO A 438 8.43 11.14 12.03
N LYS A 439 9.68 11.26 11.59
CA LYS A 439 10.50 10.19 11.02
C LYS A 439 10.65 8.90 11.85
N THR A 440 10.60 8.95 13.18
CA THR A 440 11.14 7.85 14.01
C THR A 440 10.37 7.51 15.28
N SER A 441 9.32 8.25 15.66
CA SER A 441 8.69 8.04 16.96
C SER A 441 7.37 7.29 16.91
N SER A 442 6.57 7.36 15.84
CA SER A 442 5.12 7.07 16.03
C SER A 442 4.52 6.04 15.07
N ASN A 443 5.29 5.48 14.13
CA ASN A 443 4.78 4.55 13.11
C ASN A 443 5.07 3.09 13.48
N ALA A 444 4.04 2.25 13.37
CA ALA A 444 4.20 0.80 13.41
C ALA A 444 4.96 0.27 12.17
N TYR A 445 5.63 -0.87 12.31
CA TYR A 445 6.20 -1.62 11.17
C TYR A 445 5.23 -2.55 10.46
N GLN A 446 4.05 -2.66 11.02
CA GLN A 446 2.95 -3.42 10.46
C GLN A 446 1.65 -2.71 10.82
N SER A 447 0.71 -2.69 9.90
CA SER A 447 -0.69 -2.46 10.24
C SER A 447 -1.35 -3.82 10.31
N VAL A 448 -1.99 -4.14 11.43
CA VAL A 448 -2.64 -5.42 11.65
C VAL A 448 -4.13 -5.19 11.89
N SER A 449 -4.99 -6.16 11.59
CA SER A 449 -6.41 -6.11 11.97
C SER A 449 -6.68 -6.76 13.33
N GLY A 450 -5.63 -7.08 14.09
CA GLY A 450 -5.71 -7.65 15.43
C GLY A 450 -4.37 -7.50 16.14
N SER A 451 -4.39 -6.99 17.37
CA SER A 451 -3.19 -6.69 18.16
C SER A 451 -2.20 -7.88 18.21
N PRO A 452 -0.88 -7.62 18.11
CA PRO A 452 0.16 -8.63 18.24
C PRO A 452 0.38 -8.94 19.73
N VAL A 453 -0.49 -9.76 20.33
CA VAL A 453 -0.10 -10.49 21.53
C VAL A 453 0.48 -11.83 21.06
N PRO A 454 1.72 -12.20 21.45
CA PRO A 454 2.28 -13.50 21.11
C PRO A 454 1.26 -14.59 21.44
N CYS A 455 0.88 -15.38 20.44
CA CYS A 455 -0.15 -16.40 20.58
C CYS A 455 0.29 -17.46 21.60
N VAL A 456 -0.02 -17.26 22.88
CA VAL A 456 0.19 -18.29 23.91
C VAL A 456 -1.00 -19.26 23.87
N GLY A 457 -1.09 -19.98 22.77
CA GLY A 457 -2.15 -20.96 22.49
C GLY A 457 -3.23 -20.45 21.52
N PRO A 458 -3.93 -21.38 20.84
CA PRO A 458 -4.87 -21.07 19.75
C PRO A 458 -6.08 -20.21 20.16
N SER A 459 -6.51 -20.24 21.42
CA SER A 459 -7.76 -19.59 21.85
C SER A 459 -7.63 -18.19 22.44
N LYS A 460 -6.43 -17.59 22.46
CA LYS A 460 -6.15 -16.32 23.19
C LYS A 460 -5.50 -15.21 22.36
N CYS A 461 -5.66 -15.22 21.04
CA CYS A 461 -5.37 -14.02 20.24
C CYS A 461 -6.27 -12.89 20.77
N ASN A 462 -5.69 -11.81 21.31
CA ASN A 462 -6.50 -10.70 21.83
C ASN A 462 -7.14 -9.98 20.64
N LYS A 463 -8.45 -10.14 20.54
CA LYS A 463 -9.31 -9.93 19.36
C LYS A 463 -9.73 -8.48 19.15
N GLU A 464 -9.01 -7.53 19.73
CA GLU A 464 -9.35 -6.13 19.57
C GLU A 464 -8.77 -5.69 18.22
N PRO A 465 -9.61 -5.44 17.19
CA PRO A 465 -9.14 -4.81 15.98
C PRO A 465 -8.44 -3.50 16.33
N ASP A 466 -7.54 -3.04 15.46
CA ASP A 466 -6.86 -1.75 15.53
C ASP A 466 -7.89 -0.61 15.36
N ASN A 467 -8.79 -0.47 16.34
CA ASN A 467 -9.80 0.58 16.40
C ASN A 467 -9.16 1.78 17.08
N LEU A 468 -8.57 2.64 16.24
CA LEU A 468 -7.91 3.87 16.66
C LEU A 468 -8.85 4.77 17.49
N LEU A 469 -10.14 4.83 17.11
CA LEU A 469 -11.15 5.61 17.82
C LEU A 469 -11.49 5.01 19.19
N ALA A 470 -11.64 3.70 19.30
CA ALA A 470 -11.88 3.06 20.60
C ALA A 470 -10.67 3.19 21.54
N ALA A 471 -9.45 3.04 21.01
CA ALA A 471 -8.22 3.25 21.77
C ALA A 471 -8.14 4.70 22.27
N PHE A 472 -8.44 5.67 21.39
CA PHE A 472 -8.44 7.09 21.70
C PHE A 472 -9.53 7.50 22.70
N ALA A 473 -10.75 6.97 22.57
CA ALA A 473 -11.86 7.25 23.49
C ALA A 473 -11.54 6.85 24.94
N GLY A 474 -10.69 5.83 25.13
CA GLY A 474 -10.17 5.46 26.45
C GLY A 474 -9.17 6.46 27.05
N ASN A 475 -8.60 7.37 26.25
CA ASN A 475 -7.53 8.28 26.65
C ASN A 475 -8.02 9.74 26.75
N VAL A 476 -8.77 10.01 27.83
CA VAL A 476 -9.46 11.28 28.07
C VAL A 476 -8.52 12.50 28.03
N ASN A 477 -7.28 12.35 28.49
CA ASN A 477 -6.30 13.44 28.50
C ASN A 477 -5.90 13.83 27.07
N VAL A 478 -5.56 12.85 26.22
CA VAL A 478 -5.19 13.12 24.84
C VAL A 478 -6.38 13.68 24.04
N ALA A 479 -7.59 13.18 24.31
CA ALA A 479 -8.80 13.73 23.71
C ALA A 479 -9.04 15.20 24.11
N THR A 480 -8.83 15.53 25.38
CA THR A 480 -8.94 16.91 25.89
C THR A 480 -7.87 17.80 25.28
N ASP A 481 -6.60 17.39 25.30
CA ASP A 481 -5.48 18.16 24.75
C ASP A 481 -5.68 18.47 23.25
N LEU A 482 -6.17 17.48 22.48
CA LEU A 482 -6.46 17.66 21.07
C LEU A 482 -7.67 18.57 20.85
N GLN A 483 -8.70 18.49 21.69
CA GLN A 483 -9.87 19.37 21.61
C GLN A 483 -9.53 20.82 22.01
N ASP A 484 -8.70 21.01 23.04
CA ASP A 484 -8.19 22.31 23.45
C ASP A 484 -7.33 22.92 22.34
N TYR A 485 -6.49 22.11 21.69
CA TYR A 485 -5.73 22.54 20.52
C TYR A 485 -6.66 22.98 19.38
N LEU A 486 -7.67 22.18 19.02
CA LEU A 486 -8.65 22.53 17.99
C LEU A 486 -9.35 23.86 18.29
N THR A 487 -9.70 24.06 19.57
CA THR A 487 -10.30 25.33 20.04
C THR A 487 -9.32 26.49 19.89
N SER A 488 -8.04 26.28 20.21
CA SER A 488 -7.00 27.32 20.12
C SER A 488 -6.69 27.79 18.70
N VAL A 489 -6.92 26.92 17.70
CA VAL A 489 -6.75 27.26 16.27
C VAL A 489 -8.07 27.66 15.60
N GLU A 490 -9.12 27.89 16.39
CA GLU A 490 -10.46 28.28 15.92
C GLU A 490 -11.04 27.31 14.88
N ALA A 491 -10.76 26.00 15.01
CA ALA A 491 -11.44 24.99 14.20
C ALA A 491 -12.95 25.05 14.48
N PRO A 492 -13.84 24.79 13.49
CA PRO A 492 -15.28 24.84 13.75
C PRO A 492 -15.70 23.88 14.84
N ALA A 493 -16.67 24.31 15.64
CA ALA A 493 -17.21 23.52 16.75
C ALA A 493 -17.75 22.13 16.33
N ALA A 494 -18.07 21.95 15.04
CA ALA A 494 -18.50 20.67 14.47
C ALA A 494 -17.35 19.66 14.27
N ILE A 495 -16.09 20.08 14.33
CA ILE A 495 -14.93 19.18 14.24
C ILE A 495 -14.44 18.84 15.64
N THR A 496 -14.50 17.55 15.96
CA THR A 496 -14.08 17.01 17.25
C THR A 496 -12.69 16.38 17.17
N ALA A 497 -12.09 16.14 18.34
CA ALA A 497 -10.86 15.37 18.47
C ALA A 497 -10.99 13.96 17.86
N ASN A 498 -12.16 13.31 17.97
CA ASN A 498 -12.46 12.04 17.32
C ASN A 498 -12.35 12.15 15.79
N ASN A 499 -12.89 13.22 15.19
CA ASN A 499 -12.79 13.40 13.73
C ASN A 499 -11.33 13.56 13.30
N VAL A 500 -10.50 14.27 14.06
CA VAL A 500 -9.07 14.41 13.75
C VAL A 500 -8.35 13.06 13.79
N VAL A 501 -8.61 12.25 14.83
CA VAL A 501 -8.02 10.91 14.95
C VAL A 501 -8.52 9.98 13.84
N ASP A 502 -9.80 10.02 13.49
CA ASP A 502 -10.34 9.27 12.37
C ASP A 502 -9.67 9.67 11.04
N ARG A 503 -9.38 10.97 10.88
CA ARG A 503 -8.61 11.48 9.74
C ARG A 503 -7.16 11.02 9.72
N LEU A 504 -6.54 10.63 10.84
CA LEU A 504 -5.20 10.01 10.79
C LEU A 504 -5.24 8.69 10.02
N ARG A 505 -6.31 7.91 10.18
CA ARG A 505 -6.51 6.64 9.45
C ARG A 505 -6.51 6.90 7.95
N THR A 506 -7.00 8.06 7.50
CA THR A 506 -7.07 8.40 6.08
C THR A 506 -5.74 8.36 5.33
N GLN A 507 -4.63 8.58 6.04
CA GLN A 507 -3.30 8.54 5.45
C GLN A 507 -2.76 7.11 5.29
N THR A 508 -3.55 6.12 5.63
CA THR A 508 -3.21 4.71 5.50
C THR A 508 -3.98 4.10 4.33
N CYS A 509 -3.97 2.78 4.21
CA CYS A 509 -4.87 2.07 3.29
C CYS A 509 -6.36 2.17 3.69
N ALA A 510 -6.73 3.07 4.61
CA ALA A 510 -8.11 3.37 4.95
C ALA A 510 -8.90 3.79 3.70
N GLY A 511 -9.78 2.88 3.29
CA GLY A 511 -10.41 2.80 1.97
C GLY A 511 -10.43 1.37 1.40
N CYS A 512 -9.48 0.52 1.82
CA CYS A 512 -9.39 -0.90 1.43
C CYS A 512 -9.71 -1.88 2.59
N HIS A 513 -9.75 -1.40 3.84
CA HIS A 513 -9.85 -2.24 5.05
C HIS A 513 -11.14 -1.96 5.85
N GLN A 514 -11.47 -2.85 6.80
CA GLN A 514 -12.65 -2.75 7.68
C GLN A 514 -12.72 -1.43 8.49
N LEU A 515 -11.57 -0.76 8.66
CA LEU A 515 -11.39 0.44 9.46
C LEU A 515 -11.81 1.73 8.74
N SER A 516 -12.67 1.66 7.73
CA SER A 516 -13.04 2.79 6.88
C SER A 516 -14.48 2.62 6.46
N ASP A 517 -15.36 2.57 7.46
CA ASP A 517 -16.74 2.13 7.30
C ASP A 517 -17.63 2.96 8.23
N THR A 518 -18.18 4.05 7.68
CA THR A 518 -19.13 4.90 8.43
C THR A 518 -20.34 4.06 8.76
N LYS A 519 -20.83 4.19 9.99
CA LYS A 519 -22.08 3.54 10.37
C LYS A 519 -23.26 4.20 9.70
N GLU A 520 -24.01 3.41 8.93
CA GLU A 520 -25.33 3.73 8.39
C GLU A 520 -26.36 2.81 9.05
N GLY A 521 -27.06 3.33 10.06
CA GLY A 521 -28.02 2.55 10.84
C GLY A 521 -27.34 1.42 11.65
N PRO A 522 -27.70 0.14 11.49
CA PRO A 522 -27.06 -0.96 12.20
C PRO A 522 -25.78 -1.50 11.51
N VAL A 523 -25.37 -0.93 10.38
CA VAL A 523 -24.25 -1.41 9.54
C VAL A 523 -23.11 -0.40 9.61
N GLY A 524 -21.85 -0.86 9.63
CA GLY A 524 -20.64 -0.03 9.74
C GLY A 524 -20.07 0.09 11.16
N PHE A 525 -18.87 0.66 11.29
CA PHE A 525 -18.09 0.64 12.54
C PHE A 525 -17.85 2.02 13.18
N ASP A 526 -17.78 3.09 12.38
CA ASP A 526 -17.51 4.45 12.88
C ASP A 526 -18.81 5.23 13.14
N ASP A 527 -18.83 6.20 14.05
CA ASP A 527 -20.04 6.97 14.35
C ASP A 527 -20.64 7.68 13.12
N GLU A 528 -21.93 8.08 13.18
CA GLU A 528 -22.67 8.71 12.04
C GLU A 528 -22.00 10.00 11.49
N ASP A 529 -21.08 10.59 12.27
CA ASP A 529 -20.35 11.80 11.93
C ASP A 529 -19.14 11.56 11.00
N GLY A 530 -18.66 10.31 10.89
CA GLY A 530 -17.53 9.92 10.05
C GLY A 530 -16.28 10.80 10.22
N LEU A 531 -15.71 11.24 9.08
CA LEU A 531 -14.54 12.13 9.06
C LEU A 531 -14.89 13.57 9.46
N GLY A 532 -16.15 13.92 9.70
CA GLY A 532 -16.58 15.28 10.06
C GLY A 532 -16.52 16.29 8.90
N GLY A 533 -17.22 17.42 9.03
CA GLY A 533 -17.29 18.44 7.97
C GLY A 533 -17.95 17.94 6.68
N GLY A 534 -18.96 17.06 6.82
CA GLY A 534 -19.67 16.42 5.71
C GLY A 534 -18.95 15.26 5.03
N ALA A 535 -17.66 15.02 5.33
CA ALA A 535 -16.94 13.87 4.79
C ALA A 535 -17.24 12.60 5.60
N ARG A 536 -17.54 11.52 4.90
CA ARG A 536 -17.78 10.19 5.46
C ARG A 536 -16.90 9.16 4.79
N TRP A 537 -16.55 8.10 5.51
CA TRP A 537 -16.07 6.89 4.88
C TRP A 537 -17.18 6.27 4.04
N PRO A 538 -16.89 5.70 2.86
CA PRO A 538 -17.86 4.88 2.16
C PRO A 538 -18.30 3.73 3.08
N THR A 539 -19.60 3.49 3.17
CA THR A 539 -20.12 2.30 3.86
C THR A 539 -19.61 1.08 3.11
N LYS A 540 -18.70 0.32 3.71
CA LYS A 540 -18.03 -0.80 3.05
C LYS A 540 -19.05 -1.83 2.55
N ALA A 541 -20.05 -2.12 3.38
CA ALA A 541 -21.14 -3.03 3.02
C ALA A 541 -21.96 -2.55 1.81
N CYS A 542 -22.10 -1.24 1.60
CA CYS A 542 -22.74 -0.69 0.39
C CYS A 542 -21.76 -0.69 -0.80
N GLY A 543 -20.48 -0.43 -0.51
CA GLY A 543 -19.50 -0.09 -1.51
C GLY A 543 -19.11 -1.23 -2.45
N ASP A 544 -19.44 -2.45 -2.06
CA ASP A 544 -19.20 -3.68 -2.80
C ASP A 544 -20.43 -4.17 -3.62
N TYR A 545 -21.65 -3.65 -3.37
CA TYR A 545 -22.90 -4.12 -3.99
C TYR A 545 -23.65 -3.09 -4.86
N GLY A 546 -23.09 -1.89 -5.01
CA GLY A 546 -23.58 -0.88 -5.96
C GLY A 546 -24.30 0.31 -5.30
N PRO A 547 -24.76 1.28 -6.11
CA PRO A 547 -25.14 2.61 -5.65
C PRO A 547 -26.41 2.66 -4.78
N SER A 548 -27.23 1.60 -4.73
CA SER A 548 -28.50 1.61 -4.01
C SER A 548 -28.44 1.11 -2.56
N CYS A 549 -27.25 0.77 -2.04
CA CYS A 549 -27.03 0.17 -0.71
C CYS A 549 -28.15 -0.81 -0.25
N THR A 550 -28.61 -1.66 -1.15
CA THR A 550 -29.57 -2.71 -0.81
C THR A 550 -28.79 -4.01 -0.65
N LEU A 551 -28.30 -4.25 0.57
CA LEU A 551 -27.73 -5.54 0.91
C LEU A 551 -28.77 -6.64 0.67
N PRO A 552 -28.43 -7.73 -0.03
CA PRO A 552 -29.30 -8.88 -0.13
C PRO A 552 -29.71 -9.37 1.27
N SER A 553 -31.00 -9.65 1.47
CA SER A 553 -31.55 -10.00 2.78
C SER A 553 -30.87 -11.21 3.45
N PHE A 554 -30.25 -12.11 2.67
CA PHE A 554 -29.51 -13.26 3.20
C PHE A 554 -28.15 -12.90 3.84
N LEU A 555 -27.56 -11.75 3.52
CA LEU A 555 -26.34 -11.23 4.17
C LEU A 555 -26.66 -10.55 5.52
N ILE A 556 -27.90 -10.07 5.69
CA ILE A 556 -28.35 -9.34 6.88
C ILE A 556 -28.65 -10.29 8.06
N SER A 557 -29.01 -11.54 7.80
CA SER A 557 -29.45 -12.49 8.84
C SER A 557 -28.32 -13.13 9.65
N ASP A 558 -27.07 -13.11 9.18
CA ASP A 558 -25.93 -13.68 9.89
C ASP A 558 -24.87 -12.62 10.21
N LYS A 559 -25.01 -12.01 11.39
CA LYS A 559 -24.08 -10.97 11.86
C LYS A 559 -22.65 -11.45 12.08
N THR A 560 -22.42 -12.75 12.14
CA THR A 560 -21.06 -13.32 12.23
C THR A 560 -20.38 -13.45 10.87
N LYS A 561 -21.17 -13.40 9.78
CA LYS A 561 -20.72 -13.34 8.39
C LYS A 561 -20.72 -11.92 7.80
N LEU A 562 -21.20 -10.92 8.55
CA LEU A 562 -21.08 -9.49 8.21
C LEU A 562 -19.63 -8.98 8.20
N HIS A 563 -18.66 -9.85 8.49
CA HIS A 563 -17.24 -9.61 8.28
C HIS A 563 -16.74 -10.33 7.01
N PRO A 564 -17.25 -10.06 5.79
CA PRO A 564 -16.64 -10.67 4.62
C PRO A 564 -15.18 -10.19 4.54
N PRO A 565 -14.21 -11.12 4.42
CA PRO A 565 -12.82 -10.77 4.22
C PRO A 565 -12.72 -9.83 3.03
N MET A 566 -11.93 -8.78 3.18
CA MET A 566 -11.82 -7.62 2.28
C MET A 566 -12.29 -7.87 0.85
N GLN A 567 -13.44 -7.28 0.50
CA GLN A 567 -13.95 -7.42 -0.83
C GLN A 567 -13.25 -6.53 -1.86
N PHE A 568 -12.36 -5.61 -1.49
CA PHE A 568 -11.55 -4.92 -2.50
C PHE A 568 -10.59 -5.89 -3.24
N THR A 569 -9.89 -6.75 -2.49
CA THR A 569 -9.12 -7.85 -3.07
C THR A 569 -10.06 -8.87 -3.71
N GLN A 570 -11.15 -9.25 -3.05
CA GLN A 570 -12.11 -10.17 -3.67
C GLN A 570 -12.69 -9.60 -4.96
N VAL A 571 -13.42 -8.49 -5.01
CA VAL A 571 -14.02 -7.92 -6.23
C VAL A 571 -13.01 -7.71 -7.36
N SER A 572 -11.80 -7.17 -7.08
CA SER A 572 -10.78 -7.07 -8.13
C SER A 572 -10.21 -8.42 -8.56
N GLU A 573 -10.17 -9.44 -7.69
CA GLU A 573 -9.72 -10.80 -8.00
C GLU A 573 -10.88 -11.74 -8.44
N LEU A 574 -12.14 -11.36 -8.23
CA LEU A 574 -13.36 -12.18 -8.34
C LEU A 574 -14.27 -11.73 -9.47
N VAL A 575 -14.36 -10.43 -9.68
CA VAL A 575 -15.36 -9.83 -10.57
C VAL A 575 -14.63 -9.15 -11.71
N LEU A 576 -14.74 -9.75 -12.88
CA LEU A 576 -14.40 -9.09 -14.12
C LEU A 576 -15.61 -8.28 -14.59
N THR A 577 -15.38 -7.02 -14.90
CA THR A 577 -16.38 -6.16 -15.53
C THR A 577 -16.00 -5.92 -16.99
N PRO A 578 -16.97 -5.64 -17.88
CA PRO A 578 -16.66 -5.25 -19.25
C PRO A 578 -15.66 -4.08 -19.24
N SER A 579 -14.55 -4.27 -19.95
CA SER A 579 -13.56 -3.22 -20.15
C SER A 579 -14.16 -2.11 -21.02
N VAL A 580 -13.73 -0.87 -20.80
CA VAL A 580 -14.02 0.25 -21.73
C VAL A 580 -13.01 0.30 -22.90
N ALA A 581 -11.99 -0.56 -22.89
CA ALA A 581 -11.09 -0.79 -24.00
C ALA A 581 -11.68 -1.75 -25.04
N ASP A 582 -11.06 -1.80 -26.22
CA ASP A 582 -11.42 -2.69 -27.34
C ASP A 582 -12.92 -2.66 -27.68
N ASP A 583 -13.51 -1.47 -27.66
CA ASP A 583 -14.95 -1.23 -27.91
C ASP A 583 -15.88 -2.06 -27.00
N GLY A 584 -15.48 -2.32 -25.76
CA GLY A 584 -16.27 -3.10 -24.81
C GLY A 584 -16.02 -4.60 -24.83
N LYS A 585 -15.08 -5.09 -25.67
CA LYS A 585 -14.89 -6.53 -25.93
C LYS A 585 -13.92 -7.21 -24.97
N GLY A 586 -13.33 -6.48 -24.03
CA GLY A 586 -12.38 -7.00 -23.04
C GLY A 586 -12.95 -7.09 -21.63
N TRP A 587 -12.12 -7.56 -20.71
CA TRP A 587 -12.41 -7.63 -19.28
C TRP A 587 -11.46 -6.71 -18.51
N ARG A 588 -11.96 -6.14 -17.42
CA ARG A 588 -11.16 -5.44 -16.42
C ARG A 588 -11.41 -5.99 -15.03
N TYR A 589 -10.40 -5.98 -14.18
CA TYR A 589 -10.58 -6.23 -12.75
C TYR A 589 -11.44 -5.13 -12.16
N ALA A 590 -12.50 -5.52 -11.44
CA ALA A 590 -13.40 -4.57 -10.80
C ALA A 590 -12.71 -3.80 -9.68
N ILE A 591 -13.27 -2.65 -9.34
CA ILE A 591 -12.80 -1.79 -8.25
C ILE A 591 -13.99 -1.46 -7.36
N SER A 592 -13.75 -1.26 -6.07
CA SER A 592 -14.82 -0.89 -5.14
C SER A 592 -15.31 0.53 -5.42
N SER A 593 -16.53 0.84 -5.01
CA SER A 593 -17.05 2.21 -5.08
C SER A 593 -16.20 3.22 -4.30
N THR A 594 -15.54 2.80 -3.21
CA THR A 594 -14.55 3.63 -2.51
C THR A 594 -13.44 4.08 -3.45
N VAL A 595 -12.94 3.16 -4.27
CA VAL A 595 -11.92 3.49 -5.28
C VAL A 595 -12.52 4.34 -6.39
N GLU A 596 -13.75 4.11 -6.83
CA GLU A 596 -14.44 4.99 -7.79
C GLU A 596 -14.56 6.43 -7.27
N CYS A 597 -14.96 6.62 -6.01
CA CYS A 597 -14.99 7.94 -5.35
C CYS A 597 -13.60 8.57 -5.30
N MET A 598 -12.57 7.81 -4.91
CA MET A 598 -11.19 8.31 -4.93
C MET A 598 -10.70 8.68 -6.34
N LEU A 599 -11.21 8.02 -7.36
CA LEU A 599 -10.90 8.33 -8.76
C LEU A 599 -11.52 9.65 -9.21
N ASP A 600 -12.68 10.08 -8.70
CA ASP A 600 -13.25 11.39 -9.03
C ASP A 600 -12.27 12.52 -8.68
N PHE A 601 -11.70 12.48 -7.48
CA PHE A 601 -10.72 13.48 -7.05
C PHE A 601 -9.44 13.44 -7.87
N ARG A 602 -8.91 12.23 -8.13
CA ARG A 602 -7.70 12.05 -8.94
C ARG A 602 -7.92 12.49 -10.39
N GLU A 603 -9.10 12.23 -10.93
CA GLU A 603 -9.48 12.65 -12.27
C GLU A 603 -9.55 14.16 -12.36
N ASN A 604 -10.27 14.81 -11.44
CA ASN A 604 -10.30 16.26 -11.37
C ASN A 604 -8.88 16.83 -11.27
N PHE A 605 -8.06 16.33 -10.34
CA PHE A 605 -6.67 16.77 -10.16
C PHE A 605 -5.86 16.66 -11.46
N MET A 606 -5.95 15.50 -12.13
CA MET A 606 -5.29 15.28 -13.42
C MET A 606 -5.81 16.24 -14.49
N ARG A 607 -7.15 16.37 -14.66
CA ARG A 607 -7.78 17.27 -15.63
C ARG A 607 -7.29 18.69 -15.47
N ARG A 608 -7.27 19.20 -14.24
CA ARG A 608 -6.73 20.53 -13.93
C ARG A 608 -5.24 20.64 -14.25
N ALA A 609 -4.44 19.64 -13.89
CA ALA A 609 -3.01 19.60 -14.19
C ALA A 609 -2.72 19.67 -15.70
N ILE A 610 -3.63 19.16 -16.54
CA ILE A 610 -3.51 19.19 -18.00
C ILE A 610 -4.38 20.26 -18.70
N GLY A 611 -5.06 21.12 -17.94
CA GLY A 611 -5.90 22.21 -18.50
C GLY A 611 -7.24 21.77 -19.10
N LEU A 612 -7.75 20.60 -18.71
CA LEU A 612 -9.12 20.17 -19.00
C LEU A 612 -10.09 20.72 -17.93
N PRO A 613 -11.36 20.98 -18.29
CA PRO A 613 -12.38 21.34 -17.31
C PRO A 613 -12.57 20.19 -16.30
N PRO A 614 -12.97 20.47 -15.05
CA PRO A 614 -13.32 19.43 -14.09
C PRO A 614 -14.47 18.55 -14.62
N THR A 615 -14.54 17.32 -14.14
CA THR A 615 -15.66 16.42 -14.42
C THR A 615 -16.81 16.67 -13.44
N ALA A 616 -18.05 16.41 -13.87
CA ALA A 616 -19.23 16.40 -13.01
C ALA A 616 -19.46 15.04 -12.35
N ALA A 617 -18.53 14.08 -12.53
CA ALA A 617 -18.60 12.77 -11.91
C ALA A 617 -18.63 12.90 -10.38
N ASP A 618 -19.59 12.20 -9.78
CA ASP A 618 -19.91 12.27 -8.35
C ASP A 618 -20.30 10.86 -7.88
N ASN A 619 -19.30 9.97 -7.90
CA ASN A 619 -19.43 8.55 -7.54
C ASN A 619 -19.22 8.34 -6.04
N CYS A 620 -18.93 9.40 -5.30
CA CYS A 620 -18.90 9.36 -3.85
C CYS A 620 -20.33 9.13 -3.32
N PRO A 621 -20.52 8.19 -2.37
CA PRO A 621 -21.78 8.09 -1.64
C PRO A 621 -22.13 9.44 -1.03
N LYS A 622 -23.38 9.89 -1.23
CA LYS A 622 -23.90 11.14 -0.68
C LYS A 622 -24.57 10.94 0.65
#